data_AF-A0A2V7ZY31-F1
#
_entry.id   AF-A0A2V7ZY31-F1
#
_cell.length_a   1.000
_cell.length_b   1.000
_cell.length_c   1.000
_cell.angle_alpha   90.00
_cell.angle_beta   90.00
_cell.angle_gamma   90.00
#
_symmetry.space_group_name_H-M   'P 1'
#
loop_
_entity.id
_entity.type
_entity.pdbx_description
1 polymer ?
#
loop_
_entity_poly.entity_id
_entity_poly.type
_entity_poly.pdbx_seq_one_letter_code
_entity_poly.pdbx_strand_id
1 'polypeptide(L)'
;MRTLDELRNDIDRVDEVIVRLLNERARVAVEIGLVKKDLGVPIYQPDREKQVLEHVRGVACEGPLGPDAIARLFERIIDEARRLERRIVHGEESVPGAAQPSPTGEPLR
;
A
#
# COMPACT_ATOMS: atom_id res chain seq x y z
N MET A 1 22.45 11.07 26.13
CA MET A 1 21.01 11.42 26.11
C MET A 1 20.73 11.94 24.72
N ARG A 2 19.72 11.41 24.03
CA ARG A 2 19.41 11.86 22.66
C ARG A 2 18.80 13.26 22.67
N THR A 3 19.08 14.06 21.66
CA THR A 3 18.46 15.37 21.47
C THR A 3 17.09 15.23 20.81
N LEU A 4 16.29 16.30 20.85
CA LEU A 4 15.00 16.34 20.17
C LEU A 4 15.15 16.18 18.65
N ASP A 5 16.18 16.78 18.07
CA ASP A 5 16.42 16.74 16.62
C ASP A 5 16.90 15.35 16.16
N GLU A 6 17.71 14.66 16.98
CA GLU A 6 18.07 13.26 16.72
C GLU A 6 16.84 12.34 16.67
N LEU A 7 15.89 12.54 17.60
CA LEU A 7 14.64 11.75 17.63
C LEU A 7 13.72 12.07 16.44
N ARG A 8 13.69 13.32 15.99
CA ARG A 8 12.92 13.72 14.79
C ARG A 8 13.50 13.10 13.52
N ASN A 9 14.83 13.12 13.38
CA ASN A 9 15.50 12.46 12.26
C ASN A 9 15.23 10.94 12.24
N ASP A 10 15.12 10.31 13.41
CA ASP A 10 14.71 8.91 13.53
C ASP A 10 13.26 8.69 13.06
N ILE A 11 12.34 9.61 13.35
CA ILE A 11 10.95 9.58 12.85
C ILE A 11 10.94 9.71 11.33
N ASP A 12 11.62 10.72 10.78
CA ASP A 12 11.65 10.94 9.33
C ASP A 12 12.16 9.69 8.59
N ARG A 13 13.19 9.04 9.11
CA ARG A 13 13.72 7.79 8.57
C ARG A 13 12.70 6.64 8.61
N VAL A 14 11.93 6.54 9.71
CA VAL A 14 10.87 5.53 9.82
C VAL A 14 9.72 5.84 8.85
N ASP A 15 9.35 7.10 8.71
CA ASP A 15 8.29 7.55 7.81
C ASP A 15 8.62 7.22 6.34
N GLU A 16 9.87 7.40 5.91
CA GLU A 16 10.32 6.97 4.58
C GLU A 16 10.16 5.46 4.36
N VAL A 17 10.38 4.64 5.38
CA VAL A 17 10.15 3.19 5.31
C VAL A 17 8.65 2.90 5.23
N ILE A 18 7.83 3.56 6.04
CA ILE A 18 6.37 3.42 6.00
C ILE A 18 5.84 3.75 4.60
N VAL A 19 6.25 4.86 4.01
CA VAL A 19 5.84 5.26 2.65
C VAL A 19 6.23 4.20 1.61
N ARG A 20 7.45 3.64 1.70
CA ARG A 20 7.89 2.55 0.80
C ARG A 20 7.01 1.32 0.93
N LEU A 21 6.72 0.87 2.15
CA LEU A 21 5.89 -0.30 2.42
C LEU A 21 4.43 -0.09 1.99
N LEU A 22 3.89 1.11 2.19
CA LEU A 22 2.55 1.46 1.73
C LEU A 22 2.45 1.42 0.20
N ASN A 23 3.47 1.93 -0.51
CA ASN A 23 3.53 1.85 -1.96
C ASN A 23 3.65 0.41 -2.46
N GLU A 24 4.44 -0.43 -1.80
CA GLU A 24 4.52 -1.86 -2.11
C GLU A 24 3.16 -2.54 -1.95
N ARG A 25 2.48 -2.33 -0.80
CA ARG A 25 1.13 -2.84 -0.56
C ARG A 25 0.14 -2.34 -1.61
N ALA A 26 0.24 -1.09 -2.03
CA ALA A 26 -0.63 -0.51 -3.05
C ALA A 26 -0.42 -1.18 -4.41
N ARG A 27 0.83 -1.47 -4.82
CA ARG A 27 1.10 -2.21 -6.08
C ARG A 27 0.44 -3.59 -6.09
N VAL A 28 0.54 -4.32 -4.98
CA VAL A 28 -0.14 -5.62 -4.85
C VAL A 28 -1.67 -5.45 -4.93
N ALA A 29 -2.24 -4.42 -4.32
CA ALA A 29 -3.67 -4.14 -4.44
C ALA A 29 -4.10 -3.82 -5.88
N VAL A 30 -3.25 -3.12 -6.64
CA VAL A 30 -3.48 -2.87 -8.08
C VAL A 30 -3.49 -4.16 -8.88
N GLU A 31 -2.49 -5.03 -8.70
CA GLU A 31 -2.44 -6.33 -9.37
C GLU A 31 -3.69 -7.16 -9.06
N ILE A 32 -4.11 -7.18 -7.78
CA ILE A 32 -5.37 -7.79 -7.36
C ILE A 32 -6.56 -7.15 -8.10
N GLY A 33 -6.62 -5.83 -8.21
CA GLY A 33 -7.68 -5.11 -8.93
C GLY A 33 -7.78 -5.50 -10.41
N LEU A 34 -6.64 -5.68 -11.08
CA LEU A 34 -6.57 -6.16 -12.48
C LEU A 34 -7.08 -7.60 -12.60
N VAL A 35 -6.64 -8.49 -11.72
CA VAL A 35 -7.15 -9.88 -11.67
C VAL A 35 -8.66 -9.90 -11.40
N LYS A 36 -9.15 -9.07 -10.48
CA LYS A 36 -10.58 -8.96 -10.19
C LYS A 36 -11.38 -8.52 -11.41
N LYS A 37 -10.86 -7.56 -12.18
CA LYS A 37 -11.46 -7.09 -13.44
C LYS A 37 -11.56 -8.22 -14.45
N ASP A 38 -10.48 -8.98 -14.64
CA ASP A 38 -10.44 -10.10 -15.61
C ASP A 38 -11.40 -11.23 -15.20
N LEU A 39 -11.57 -11.47 -13.90
CA LEU A 39 -12.50 -12.46 -13.35
C LEU A 39 -13.94 -11.96 -13.22
N GLY A 40 -14.20 -10.67 -13.47
CA GLY A 40 -15.53 -10.06 -13.30
C GLY A 40 -16.03 -10.04 -11.85
N VAL A 41 -15.14 -10.10 -10.86
CA VAL A 41 -15.50 -10.06 -9.43
C VAL A 41 -15.48 -8.63 -8.89
N PRO A 42 -16.34 -8.31 -7.90
CA PRO A 42 -16.42 -6.96 -7.36
C PRO A 42 -15.13 -6.54 -6.63
N ILE A 43 -14.77 -5.26 -6.75
CA ILE A 43 -13.63 -4.65 -6.04
C ILE A 43 -13.87 -4.70 -4.51
N TYR A 44 -15.08 -4.34 -4.09
CA TYR A 44 -15.47 -4.33 -2.68
C TYR A 44 -15.80 -5.73 -2.20
N GLN A 45 -15.04 -6.22 -1.21
CA GLN A 45 -15.19 -7.55 -0.62
C GLN A 45 -15.10 -7.43 0.91
N PRO A 46 -16.23 -7.14 1.60
CA PRO A 46 -16.23 -6.81 3.03
C PRO A 46 -15.64 -7.92 3.92
N ASP A 47 -15.89 -9.20 3.60
CA ASP A 47 -15.33 -10.32 4.34
C ASP A 47 -13.81 -10.35 4.27
N ARG A 48 -13.24 -10.00 3.11
CA ARG A 48 -11.79 -9.92 2.94
C ARG A 48 -11.20 -8.77 3.77
N GLU A 49 -11.86 -7.63 3.82
CA GLU A 49 -11.42 -6.49 4.62
C GLU A 49 -11.46 -6.81 6.12
N LYS A 50 -12.52 -7.47 6.58
CA LYS A 50 -12.63 -7.94 7.97
C LYS A 50 -11.45 -8.84 8.34
N GLN A 51 -11.09 -9.80 7.48
CA GLN A 51 -9.93 -10.67 7.68
C GLN A 51 -8.61 -9.87 7.77
N VAL A 52 -8.43 -8.85 6.93
CA VAL A 52 -7.23 -8.00 6.99
C VAL A 52 -7.18 -7.25 8.32
N LEU A 53 -8.31 -6.70 8.78
CA LEU A 53 -8.38 -5.98 10.06
C LEU A 53 -8.14 -6.91 11.26
N GLU A 54 -8.70 -8.11 11.26
CA GLU A 54 -8.44 -9.13 12.29
C GLU A 54 -6.97 -9.53 12.32
N HIS A 55 -6.36 -9.72 11.15
CA HIS A 55 -4.95 -10.07 11.04
C HIS A 55 -4.04 -8.98 11.65
N VAL A 56 -4.21 -7.73 11.25
CA VAL A 56 -3.34 -6.62 11.73
C VAL A 56 -3.57 -6.32 13.21
N ARG A 57 -4.77 -6.55 13.73
CA ARG A 57 -5.04 -6.51 15.17
C ARG A 57 -4.22 -7.54 15.94
N GLY A 58 -4.07 -8.74 15.38
CA GLY A 58 -3.21 -9.79 15.96
C GLY A 58 -1.72 -9.42 15.96
N VAL A 59 -1.24 -8.81 14.87
CA VAL A 59 0.16 -8.34 14.74
C VAL A 59 0.46 -7.17 15.69
N ALA A 60 -0.51 -6.29 15.95
CA ALA A 60 -0.35 -5.09 16.77
C ALA A 60 -0.01 -5.37 18.25
N CYS A 61 -0.19 -6.59 18.75
CA CYS A 61 0.02 -6.95 20.15
C CYS A 61 1.45 -6.68 20.67
N GLU A 62 2.42 -6.51 19.79
CA GLU A 62 3.85 -6.37 20.12
C GLU A 62 4.34 -4.91 20.15
N GLY A 63 3.48 -3.94 19.80
CA GLY A 63 3.87 -2.54 19.61
C GLY A 63 3.25 -1.56 20.60
N PRO A 64 3.78 -0.33 20.71
CA PRO A 64 3.20 0.75 21.52
C PRO A 64 1.86 1.25 20.95
N LEU A 65 1.55 0.93 19.68
CA LEU A 65 0.23 1.16 19.09
C LEU A 65 -0.64 -0.09 19.29
N GLY A 66 -1.64 0.02 20.15
CA GLY A 66 -2.55 -1.09 20.42
C GLY A 66 -3.41 -1.51 19.21
N PRO A 67 -4.06 -2.69 19.28
CA PRO A 67 -4.80 -3.28 18.16
C PRO A 67 -5.85 -2.38 17.51
N ASP A 68 -6.59 -1.59 18.30
CA ASP A 68 -7.59 -0.67 17.77
C ASP A 68 -6.98 0.51 17.00
N ALA A 69 -5.81 0.99 17.45
CA ALA A 69 -5.13 2.07 16.75
C ALA A 69 -4.61 1.60 15.39
N ILE A 70 -4.02 0.41 15.34
CA ILE A 70 -3.58 -0.22 14.10
C ILE A 70 -4.76 -0.49 13.16
N ALA A 71 -5.88 -1.01 13.68
CA ALA A 71 -7.07 -1.25 12.86
C ALA A 71 -7.56 0.02 12.15
N ARG A 72 -7.68 1.15 12.87
CA ARG A 72 -8.11 2.43 12.28
C ARG A 72 -7.18 2.94 11.18
N LEU A 73 -5.86 2.74 11.34
CA LEU A 73 -4.90 3.09 10.29
C LEU A 73 -5.09 2.19 9.06
N PHE A 74 -5.27 0.89 9.27
CA PHE A 74 -5.49 -0.06 8.18
C PHE A 74 -6.81 0.14 7.45
N GLU A 75 -7.87 0.60 8.11
CA GLU A 75 -9.11 1.03 7.44
C GLU A 75 -8.81 2.10 6.38
N ARG A 76 -7.99 3.10 6.71
CA ARG A 76 -7.60 4.16 5.75
C ARG A 76 -6.71 3.63 4.62
N ILE A 77 -5.81 2.70 4.93
CA ILE A 77 -4.98 2.07 3.91
C ILE A 77 -5.85 1.23 2.94
N ILE A 78 -6.87 0.54 3.44
CA ILE A 78 -7.84 -0.20 2.62
C ILE A 78 -8.70 0.77 1.78
N ASP A 79 -9.17 1.88 2.36
CA ASP A 79 -9.92 2.93 1.66
C ASP A 79 -9.18 3.42 0.40
N GLU A 80 -7.91 3.80 0.57
CA GLU A 80 -7.09 4.33 -0.53
C GLU A 80 -6.72 3.24 -1.54
N ALA A 81 -6.46 2.01 -1.10
CA ALA A 81 -6.22 0.89 -2.02
C ALA A 81 -7.43 0.64 -2.93
N ARG A 82 -8.64 0.60 -2.38
CA ARG A 82 -9.87 0.45 -3.18
C ARG A 82 -10.10 1.62 -4.12
N ARG A 83 -9.78 2.84 -3.67
CA ARG A 83 -9.87 4.04 -4.51
C ARG A 83 -8.94 3.93 -5.70
N LEU A 84 -7.71 3.48 -5.49
CA LEU A 84 -6.73 3.23 -6.55
C LEU A 84 -7.21 2.11 -7.50
N GLU A 85 -7.68 0.97 -6.98
CA GLU A 85 -8.24 -0.13 -7.78
C GLU A 85 -9.35 0.37 -8.70
N ARG A 86 -10.32 1.15 -8.20
CA ARG A 86 -11.41 1.71 -9.01
C ARG A 86 -10.89 2.56 -10.17
N ARG A 87 -9.97 3.48 -9.89
CA ARG A 87 -9.42 4.40 -10.91
C ARG A 87 -8.73 3.64 -12.04
N ILE A 88 -7.98 2.59 -11.72
CA ILE A 88 -7.28 1.76 -12.71
C ILE A 88 -8.26 0.90 -13.50
N VAL A 89 -9.23 0.26 -12.84
CA VAL A 89 -10.23 -0.57 -13.52
C VAL A 89 -11.07 0.25 -14.51
N HIS A 90 -11.40 1.49 -14.16
CA HIS A 90 -12.14 2.46 -14.99
C HIS A 90 -11.27 3.26 -15.97
N GLY A 91 -9.94 3.04 -16.00
CA GLY A 91 -9.04 3.66 -16.98
C GLY A 91 -8.70 5.12 -16.73
N GLU A 92 -8.90 5.61 -15.50
CA GLU A 92 -8.65 7.00 -15.10
C GLU A 92 -7.18 7.28 -14.77
N GLU A 93 -6.38 6.26 -14.44
CA GLU A 93 -4.94 6.37 -14.19
C GLU A 93 -4.16 5.11 -14.59
N SER A 94 -2.93 5.32 -15.11
CA SER A 94 -1.90 4.29 -15.24
C SER A 94 -1.09 4.21 -13.96
N VAL A 95 -0.67 3.01 -13.53
CA VAL A 95 0.11 2.79 -12.30
C VAL A 95 1.33 3.72 -12.26
N PRO A 96 1.43 4.67 -11.31
CA PRO A 96 2.60 5.53 -11.20
C PRO A 96 3.83 4.69 -10.81
N GLY A 97 4.86 4.70 -11.66
CA GLY A 97 6.13 4.02 -11.38
C GLY A 97 6.25 2.59 -11.92
N ALA A 98 5.38 2.15 -12.84
CA ALA A 98 5.79 1.11 -13.78
C ALA A 98 6.97 1.68 -14.57
N ALA A 99 8.20 1.30 -14.20
CA ALA A 99 9.39 1.68 -14.94
C ALA A 99 9.14 1.34 -16.41
N GLN A 100 9.12 2.36 -17.26
CA GLN A 100 9.15 2.18 -18.71
C GLN A 100 10.33 1.24 -19.00
N PRO A 101 10.16 0.14 -19.76
CA PRO A 101 11.32 -0.61 -20.20
C PRO A 101 12.24 0.36 -20.94
N SER A 102 13.44 0.57 -20.41
CA SER A 102 14.45 1.39 -21.07
C SER A 102 14.60 0.89 -22.51
N PRO A 103 14.63 1.77 -23.53
CA PRO A 103 14.87 1.34 -24.89
C PRO A 103 16.29 0.75 -24.94
N THR A 104 16.37 -0.57 -24.86
CA THR A 104 17.62 -1.29 -25.00
C THR A 104 17.90 -1.43 -26.48
N GLY A 105 19.03 -0.87 -26.91
CA GLY A 105 19.69 -1.27 -28.15
C GLY A 105 19.74 -0.20 -29.24
N GLU A 106 20.57 0.81 -29.05
CA GLU A 106 21.19 1.47 -30.19
C GLU A 106 22.44 0.65 -30.57
N PRO A 107 22.57 0.11 -31.78
CA PRO A 107 23.77 -0.60 -32.17
C PRO A 107 24.88 0.42 -32.42
N LEU A 108 26.00 0.29 -31.72
CA LEU A 108 27.24 1.00 -32.05
C LEU A 108 27.55 0.75 -33.53
N ARG A 109 27.57 1.83 -34.32
CA ARG A 109 28.28 1.92 -35.59
C ARG A 109 29.35 2.99 -35.46
#